data_AF-A0A644Z6C0-F1
#
_entry.id   AF-A0A644Z6C0-F1
#
_cell.length_a   1.000
_cell.length_b   1.000
_cell.length_c   1.000
_cell.angle_alpha   90.00
_cell.angle_beta   90.00
_cell.angle_gamma   90.00
#
_symmetry.space_group_name_H-M   'P 1'
#
loop_
_entity.id
_entity.type
_entity.pdbx_description
1 polymer ?
#
loop_
_entity_poly.entity_id
_entity_poly.type
_entity_poly.pdbx_seq_one_letter_code
_entity_poly.pdbx_strand_id
1 'polypeptide(L)'
;MVNSYDDIHSIIAYPFTDEYVAWAKKMKTWAGKGYWSSNALSSTMDPWSSIQVGTSAVTQANADGAKNMMRYMATKLPQSECAYWSLANLSGYSYVNPVTENGYAVPASSPHAERALRVLELIKTDQELFDLWMYGIEGLHFSLDESGNLIKPAVGVDPATVNNHSMSGAQYAMRVKNLMRNDAGVWEGYDDLIQYLSSIAVLNKFGAVSLDYSSVQAELAAVNQVVQQYGYPINIGIVDNVDTAIAEYRKQLKAAGIDRLLAVVSQQMEAYYLKNGIN
;
A
#
# COMPACT_ATOMS: atom_id res chain seq x y z
N MET A 1 3.04 16.58 3.32
CA MET A 1 1.98 16.26 2.34
C MET A 1 1.37 17.57 1.88
N VAL A 2 0.79 17.65 0.69
CA VAL A 2 0.26 18.91 0.16
C VAL A 2 -1.20 19.15 0.56
N ASN A 3 -1.68 20.40 0.49
CA ASN A 3 -3.08 20.74 0.77
C ASN A 3 -4.06 20.08 -0.22
N SER A 4 -3.71 20.03 -1.50
CA SER A 4 -4.50 19.39 -2.55
C SER A 4 -3.62 18.94 -3.72
N TYR A 5 -4.18 18.15 -4.63
CA TYR A 5 -3.48 17.72 -5.85
C TYR A 5 -3.07 18.90 -6.76
N ASP A 6 -3.83 20.00 -6.70
CA ASP A 6 -3.60 21.21 -7.51
C ASP A 6 -2.72 22.24 -6.79
N ASP A 7 -2.53 22.12 -5.48
CA ASP A 7 -1.69 23.00 -4.66
C ASP A 7 -0.42 22.26 -4.22
N ILE A 8 0.42 21.92 -5.21
CA ILE A 8 1.61 21.07 -5.00
C ILE A 8 2.69 21.71 -4.13
N HIS A 9 2.66 23.04 -4.01
CA HIS A 9 3.66 23.84 -3.29
C HIS A 9 3.33 23.98 -1.80
N SER A 10 2.06 23.81 -1.42
CA SER A 10 1.65 23.91 -0.02
C SER A 10 1.93 22.63 0.76
N ILE A 11 3.21 22.39 1.04
CA ILE A 11 3.65 21.22 1.81
C ILE A 11 3.45 21.50 3.30
N ILE A 12 2.52 20.75 3.88
CA ILE A 12 2.04 20.91 5.25
C ILE A 12 2.31 19.67 6.12
N ALA A 13 2.31 19.91 7.43
CA ALA A 13 2.23 18.90 8.46
C ALA A 13 0.77 18.77 8.93
N TYR A 14 0.08 17.69 8.50
CA TYR A 14 -1.34 17.46 8.80
C TYR A 14 -1.76 17.61 10.27
N PRO A 15 -0.97 17.20 11.27
CA PRO A 15 -1.36 17.38 12.67
C PRO A 15 -1.74 18.81 13.04
N PHE A 16 -1.26 19.81 12.29
CA PHE A 16 -1.49 21.24 12.53
C PHE A 16 -2.71 21.82 11.80
N THR A 17 -3.49 21.02 11.06
CA THR A 17 -4.66 21.53 10.31
C THR A 17 -5.98 21.31 11.05
N ASP A 18 -7.03 22.00 10.59
CA ASP A 18 -8.39 21.86 11.13
C ASP A 18 -9.04 20.53 10.68
N GLU A 19 -8.68 20.03 9.50
CA GLU A 19 -9.12 18.73 8.99
C GLU A 19 -8.63 17.60 9.91
N TYR A 20 -7.41 17.70 10.45
CA TYR A 20 -6.91 16.72 11.41
C TYR A 20 -7.69 16.77 12.74
N VAL A 21 -8.10 17.96 13.19
CA VAL A 21 -8.97 18.10 14.37
C VAL A 21 -10.33 17.45 14.12
N ALA A 22 -10.93 17.71 12.95
CA ALA A 22 -12.20 17.10 12.55
C ALA A 22 -12.09 15.57 12.44
N TRP A 23 -11.01 15.07 11.85
CA TRP A 23 -10.69 13.64 11.77
C TRP A 23 -10.61 13.02 13.16
N ALA A 24 -9.79 13.57 14.06
CA ALA A 24 -9.60 13.02 15.40
C ALA A 24 -10.90 12.97 16.20
N LYS A 25 -11.76 14.00 16.08
CA LYS A 25 -13.10 14.02 16.71
C LYS A 25 -14.03 12.95 16.14
N LYS A 26 -13.98 12.73 14.82
CA LYS A 26 -14.71 11.64 14.15
C LYS A 26 -14.19 10.27 14.63
N MET A 27 -12.88 10.07 14.71
CA MET A 27 -12.28 8.83 15.18
C MET A 27 -12.65 8.53 16.63
N LYS A 28 -12.64 9.53 17.53
CA LYS A 28 -13.13 9.38 18.92
C LYS A 28 -14.59 8.94 18.96
N THR A 29 -15.42 9.51 18.09
CA THR A 29 -16.84 9.13 17.99
C THR A 29 -17.00 7.69 17.53
N TRP A 30 -16.24 7.27 16.51
CA TRP A 30 -16.29 5.91 15.95
C TRP A 30 -15.72 4.86 16.90
N ALA A 31 -14.63 5.17 17.60
CA ALA A 31 -14.09 4.34 18.68
C ALA A 31 -15.11 4.16 19.81
N GLY A 32 -15.77 5.25 20.23
CA GLY A 32 -16.84 5.20 21.25
C GLY A 32 -18.07 4.38 20.82
N LYS A 33 -18.30 4.21 19.52
CA LYS A 33 -19.33 3.32 18.96
C LYS A 33 -18.87 1.88 18.77
N GLY A 34 -17.59 1.57 19.02
CA GLY A 34 -17.04 0.23 18.89
C GLY A 34 -16.83 -0.23 17.44
N TYR A 35 -16.61 0.68 16.49
CA TYR A 35 -16.35 0.30 15.08
C TYR A 35 -15.02 -0.44 14.88
N TRP A 36 -14.11 -0.34 15.85
CA TRP A 36 -12.94 -1.20 15.99
C TRP A 36 -12.72 -1.54 17.47
N SER A 37 -11.93 -2.58 17.71
CA SER A 37 -11.60 -3.02 19.06
C SER A 37 -10.80 -1.96 19.83
N SER A 38 -11.04 -1.87 21.14
CA SER A 38 -10.27 -1.00 22.04
C SER A 38 -8.79 -1.40 22.12
N ASN A 39 -8.44 -2.64 21.76
CA ASN A 39 -7.07 -3.13 21.68
C ASN A 39 -6.44 -3.00 20.28
N ALA A 40 -7.01 -2.19 19.38
CA ALA A 40 -6.57 -2.10 17.98
C ALA A 40 -5.08 -1.76 17.80
N LEU A 41 -4.45 -1.01 18.71
CA LEU A 41 -3.00 -0.72 18.65
C LEU A 41 -2.10 -1.88 19.09
N SER A 42 -2.65 -2.85 19.82
CA SER A 42 -1.90 -4.01 20.34
C SER A 42 -2.34 -5.33 19.71
N SER A 43 -3.28 -5.30 18.77
CA SER A 43 -3.73 -6.50 18.05
C SER A 43 -2.57 -7.07 17.24
N THR A 44 -2.37 -8.38 17.33
CA THR A 44 -1.42 -9.11 16.48
C THR A 44 -2.04 -9.59 15.17
N MET A 45 -3.37 -9.52 15.04
CA MET A 45 -4.09 -9.83 13.81
C MET A 45 -4.31 -8.54 13.02
N ASP A 46 -3.84 -8.53 11.78
CA ASP A 46 -3.99 -7.41 10.87
C ASP A 46 -5.39 -7.40 10.20
N PRO A 47 -5.83 -6.27 9.60
CA PRO A 47 -7.14 -6.19 8.95
C PRO A 47 -7.33 -7.12 7.74
N TRP A 48 -6.27 -7.47 7.02
CA TRP A 48 -6.33 -8.41 5.89
C TRP A 48 -6.59 -9.84 6.37
N SER A 49 -5.98 -10.27 7.47
CA SER A 49 -6.28 -11.55 8.11
C SER A 49 -7.65 -11.56 8.81
N SER A 50 -8.06 -10.45 9.41
CA SER A 50 -9.33 -10.36 10.15
C SER A 50 -10.57 -10.53 9.25
N ILE A 51 -10.59 -9.91 8.07
CA ILE A 51 -11.74 -10.02 7.15
C ILE A 51 -11.92 -11.47 6.67
N GLN A 52 -10.81 -12.17 6.44
CA GLN A 52 -10.76 -13.55 5.95
C GLN A 52 -11.38 -14.58 6.89
N VAL A 53 -11.43 -14.27 8.19
CA VAL A 53 -12.03 -15.12 9.23
C VAL A 53 -13.35 -14.55 9.76
N GLY A 54 -13.88 -13.50 9.12
CA GLY A 54 -15.18 -12.91 9.43
C GLY A 54 -15.20 -12.04 10.69
N THR A 55 -14.03 -11.64 11.21
CA THR A 55 -13.93 -10.77 12.39
C THR A 55 -13.75 -9.29 12.05
N SER A 56 -13.56 -8.95 10.77
CA SER A 56 -13.63 -7.58 10.26
C SER A 56 -14.64 -7.50 9.11
N ALA A 57 -15.39 -6.39 9.04
CA ALA A 57 -16.27 -6.08 7.91
C ALA A 57 -15.56 -5.37 6.76
N VAL A 58 -14.38 -4.78 7.01
CA VAL A 58 -13.64 -3.96 6.03
C VAL A 58 -12.15 -4.29 6.09
N THR A 59 -11.51 -4.31 4.93
CA THR A 59 -10.06 -4.26 4.77
C THR A 59 -9.71 -3.27 3.68
N GLN A 60 -8.45 -2.82 3.63
CA GLN A 60 -7.95 -1.95 2.57
C GLN A 60 -6.99 -2.73 1.67
N ALA A 61 -7.18 -2.61 0.36
CA ALA A 61 -6.27 -3.16 -0.64
C ALA A 61 -6.26 -2.30 -1.91
N ASN A 62 -5.17 -2.38 -2.67
CA ASN A 62 -5.19 -1.95 -4.08
C ASN A 62 -6.08 -2.90 -4.91
N ALA A 63 -6.34 -2.57 -6.17
CA ALA A 63 -7.23 -3.37 -7.03
C ALA A 63 -6.79 -4.85 -7.15
N ASP A 64 -5.49 -5.09 -7.30
CA ASP A 64 -4.93 -6.45 -7.34
C ASP A 64 -5.13 -7.22 -6.03
N GLY A 65 -4.94 -6.56 -4.89
CA GLY A 65 -5.20 -7.12 -3.57
C GLY A 65 -6.68 -7.41 -3.38
N ALA A 66 -7.58 -6.52 -3.83
CA ALA A 66 -9.01 -6.74 -3.78
C ALA A 66 -9.44 -7.96 -4.62
N LYS A 67 -8.92 -8.08 -5.85
CA LYS A 67 -9.11 -9.26 -6.71
C LYS A 67 -8.71 -10.55 -5.98
N ASN A 68 -7.53 -10.57 -5.38
CA ASN A 68 -7.04 -11.72 -4.61
C ASN A 68 -7.91 -12.00 -3.37
N MET A 69 -8.32 -10.96 -2.66
CA MET A 69 -9.17 -11.07 -1.47
C MET A 69 -10.53 -11.66 -1.83
N MET A 70 -11.19 -11.17 -2.88
CA MET A 70 -12.51 -11.67 -3.28
C MET A 70 -12.49 -13.15 -3.66
N ARG A 71 -11.45 -13.61 -4.37
CA ARG A 71 -11.25 -15.05 -4.63
C ARG A 71 -11.14 -15.85 -3.32
N TYR A 72 -10.34 -15.34 -2.39
CA TYR A 72 -10.12 -16.01 -1.11
C TYR A 72 -11.41 -16.07 -0.28
N MET A 73 -12.15 -14.96 -0.21
CA MET A 73 -13.43 -14.86 0.48
C MET A 73 -14.47 -15.80 -0.12
N ALA A 74 -14.56 -15.91 -1.44
CA ALA A 74 -15.47 -16.87 -2.12
C ALA A 74 -15.22 -18.33 -1.71
N THR A 75 -13.99 -18.66 -1.28
CA THR A 75 -13.63 -20.00 -0.80
C THR A 75 -13.81 -20.16 0.71
N LYS A 76 -13.36 -19.18 1.50
CA LYS A 76 -13.33 -19.30 2.98
C LYS A 76 -14.63 -18.88 3.65
N LEU A 77 -15.35 -17.94 3.05
CA LEU A 77 -16.61 -17.37 3.55
C LEU A 77 -17.60 -17.27 2.38
N PRO A 78 -18.01 -18.39 1.76
CA PRO A 78 -18.85 -18.40 0.56
C PRO A 78 -20.22 -17.74 0.76
N GLN A 79 -20.68 -17.62 2.00
CA GLN A 79 -21.91 -16.90 2.38
C GLN A 79 -21.76 -15.38 2.47
N SER A 80 -20.54 -14.85 2.34
CA SER A 80 -20.29 -13.42 2.46
C SER A 80 -20.54 -12.70 1.13
N GLU A 81 -21.23 -11.57 1.21
CA GLU A 81 -21.32 -10.62 0.10
C GLU A 81 -20.15 -9.62 0.22
N CYS A 82 -19.20 -9.71 -0.70
CA CYS A 82 -18.04 -8.83 -0.74
C CYS A 82 -18.19 -7.80 -1.86
N ALA A 83 -17.86 -6.54 -1.57
CA ALA A 83 -17.80 -5.47 -2.56
C ALA A 83 -16.48 -4.70 -2.44
N TYR A 84 -16.07 -4.07 -3.53
CA TYR A 84 -14.95 -3.13 -3.53
C TYR A 84 -15.49 -1.70 -3.65
N TRP A 85 -14.91 -0.79 -2.87
CA TRP A 85 -15.17 0.63 -2.98
C TRP A 85 -13.85 1.38 -3.01
N SER A 86 -13.64 2.19 -4.06
CA SER A 86 -12.40 2.93 -4.24
C SER A 86 -12.45 4.28 -3.52
N LEU A 87 -11.34 4.67 -2.89
CA LEU A 87 -11.17 6.05 -2.42
C LEU A 87 -11.18 7.06 -3.59
N ALA A 88 -10.92 6.60 -4.82
CA ALA A 88 -11.04 7.43 -6.02
C ALA A 88 -12.47 7.95 -6.24
N ASN A 89 -13.49 7.26 -5.69
CA ASN A 89 -14.87 7.74 -5.71
C ASN A 89 -15.06 9.03 -4.87
N LEU A 90 -14.16 9.33 -3.92
CA LEU A 90 -14.17 10.59 -3.17
C LEU A 90 -13.36 11.68 -3.85
N SER A 91 -12.19 11.34 -4.38
CA SER A 91 -11.24 12.31 -4.94
C SER A 91 -11.53 12.67 -6.40
N GLY A 92 -12.21 11.79 -7.14
CA GLY A 92 -12.45 11.95 -8.57
C GLY A 92 -11.24 11.64 -9.45
N TYR A 93 -10.14 11.15 -8.88
CA TYR A 93 -8.94 10.77 -9.61
C TYR A 93 -8.25 9.56 -8.99
N SER A 94 -7.49 8.82 -9.81
CA SER A 94 -6.57 7.78 -9.38
C SER A 94 -5.12 8.17 -9.72
N TYR A 95 -4.13 7.58 -9.04
CA TYR A 95 -2.73 7.81 -9.36
C TYR A 95 -2.17 6.68 -10.19
N VAL A 96 -1.42 7.03 -11.25
CA VAL A 96 -0.51 6.07 -11.88
C VAL A 96 0.64 5.78 -10.92
N ASN A 97 0.94 4.50 -10.73
CA ASN A 97 2.06 4.09 -9.89
C ASN A 97 3.39 4.62 -10.46
N PRO A 98 4.33 5.09 -9.62
CA PRO A 98 5.62 5.54 -10.09
C PRO A 98 6.41 4.35 -10.68
N VAL A 99 7.24 4.61 -11.69
CA VAL A 99 8.08 3.56 -12.32
C VAL A 99 9.06 2.92 -11.33
N THR A 100 9.39 3.62 -10.24
CA THR A 100 10.25 3.14 -9.16
C THR A 100 9.52 2.26 -8.13
N GLU A 101 8.21 2.05 -8.27
CA GLU A 101 7.44 1.21 -7.36
C GLU A 101 7.89 -0.26 -7.47
N ASN A 102 8.08 -0.92 -6.32
CA ASN A 102 8.46 -2.33 -6.24
C ASN A 102 9.73 -2.67 -7.04
N GLY A 103 10.86 -2.00 -6.83
CA GLY A 103 12.11 -2.27 -7.56
C GLY A 103 13.06 -3.29 -6.92
N TYR A 104 13.97 -3.85 -7.72
CA TYR A 104 15.21 -4.47 -7.23
C TYR A 104 16.36 -3.47 -7.29
N ALA A 105 17.19 -3.47 -6.24
CA ALA A 105 18.46 -2.77 -6.24
C ALA A 105 19.60 -3.77 -6.09
N VAL A 106 20.65 -3.62 -6.92
CA VAL A 106 21.91 -4.34 -6.75
C VAL A 106 22.86 -3.42 -5.97
N PRO A 107 23.34 -3.82 -4.77
CA PRO A 107 24.28 -3.00 -4.02
C PRO A 107 25.53 -2.69 -4.84
N ALA A 108 26.02 -1.45 -4.76
CA ALA A 108 27.25 -1.04 -5.43
C ALA A 108 28.48 -1.85 -4.97
N SER A 109 28.42 -2.44 -3.78
CA SER A 109 29.44 -3.32 -3.21
C SER A 109 29.35 -4.78 -3.67
N SER A 110 28.37 -5.14 -4.50
CA SER A 110 28.19 -6.54 -4.94
C SER A 110 29.37 -7.00 -5.79
N PRO A 111 30.05 -8.11 -5.43
CA PRO A 111 31.15 -8.64 -6.24
C PRO A 111 30.66 -9.28 -7.55
N HIS A 112 29.34 -9.45 -7.72
CA HIS A 112 28.73 -10.17 -8.83
C HIS A 112 27.50 -9.44 -9.38
N ALA A 113 27.56 -8.12 -9.49
CA ALA A 113 26.45 -7.30 -9.98
C ALA A 113 25.93 -7.75 -11.36
N GLU A 114 26.85 -8.05 -12.28
CA GLU A 114 26.52 -8.57 -13.63
C GLU A 114 25.71 -9.87 -13.60
N ARG A 115 26.03 -10.79 -12.68
CA ARG A 115 25.34 -12.08 -12.55
C ARG A 115 23.96 -11.91 -11.93
N ALA A 116 23.85 -11.02 -10.93
CA ALA A 116 22.56 -10.67 -10.36
C ALA A 116 21.63 -10.08 -11.44
N LEU A 117 22.13 -9.14 -12.24
CA LEU A 117 21.36 -8.56 -13.34
C LEU A 117 20.94 -9.59 -14.39
N ARG A 118 21.83 -10.54 -14.74
CA ARG A 118 21.48 -11.62 -15.68
C ARG A 118 20.35 -12.52 -15.15
N VAL A 119 20.31 -12.83 -13.86
CA VAL A 119 19.20 -13.60 -13.29
C VAL A 119 17.89 -12.80 -13.36
N LEU A 120 17.93 -11.51 -13.02
CA LEU A 120 16.75 -10.64 -13.14
C LEU A 120 16.25 -10.54 -14.58
N GLU A 121 17.16 -10.41 -15.55
CA GLU A 121 16.85 -10.39 -16.98
C GLU A 121 16.18 -11.70 -17.41
N LEU A 122 16.79 -12.86 -17.11
CA LEU A 122 16.25 -14.17 -17.47
C LEU A 122 14.81 -14.35 -16.98
N ILE A 123 14.53 -14.04 -15.72
CA ILE A 123 13.17 -14.13 -15.15
C ILE A 123 12.21 -13.17 -15.85
N LYS A 124 12.68 -11.99 -16.28
CA LYS A 124 11.84 -10.97 -16.92
C LYS A 124 11.68 -11.14 -18.44
N THR A 125 12.36 -12.11 -19.04
CA THR A 125 12.32 -12.34 -20.49
C THR A 125 11.87 -13.74 -20.89
N ASP A 126 11.92 -14.70 -19.97
CA ASP A 126 11.57 -16.10 -20.20
C ASP A 126 10.27 -16.47 -19.47
N GLN A 127 9.29 -17.01 -20.20
CA GLN A 127 7.96 -17.32 -19.64
C GLN A 127 8.01 -18.41 -18.56
N GLU A 128 8.82 -19.45 -18.74
CA GLU A 128 8.89 -20.58 -17.81
C GLU A 128 9.54 -20.14 -16.48
N LEU A 129 10.64 -19.38 -16.56
CA LEU A 129 11.28 -18.81 -15.37
C LEU A 129 10.40 -17.77 -14.69
N PHE A 130 9.68 -16.96 -15.46
CA PHE A 130 8.70 -16.02 -14.93
C PHE A 130 7.58 -16.73 -14.17
N ASP A 131 6.99 -17.77 -14.76
CA ASP A 131 5.92 -18.55 -14.15
C ASP A 131 6.39 -19.25 -12.87
N LEU A 132 7.58 -19.85 -12.91
CA LEU A 132 8.19 -20.46 -11.74
C LEU A 132 8.35 -19.45 -10.60
N TRP A 133 8.85 -18.25 -10.92
CA TRP A 133 9.02 -17.19 -9.92
C TRP A 133 7.67 -16.67 -9.40
N MET A 134 6.73 -16.39 -10.29
CA MET A 134 5.49 -15.69 -9.98
C MET A 134 4.41 -16.60 -9.40
N TYR A 135 4.35 -17.85 -9.83
CA TYR A 135 3.24 -18.76 -9.55
C TYR A 135 3.68 -20.09 -8.91
N GLY A 136 4.98 -20.40 -8.94
CA GLY A 136 5.57 -21.57 -8.31
C GLY A 136 5.74 -22.73 -9.29
N ILE A 137 5.80 -23.95 -8.76
CA ILE A 137 5.95 -25.18 -9.57
C ILE A 137 4.63 -25.54 -10.27
N GLU A 138 4.62 -25.63 -11.60
CA GLU A 138 3.49 -26.15 -12.38
C GLU A 138 3.17 -27.62 -12.01
N GLY A 139 1.89 -27.96 -11.90
CA GLY A 139 1.43 -29.27 -11.44
C GLY A 139 1.40 -29.43 -9.91
N LEU A 140 1.96 -28.47 -9.16
CA LEU A 140 1.84 -28.41 -7.70
C LEU A 140 1.12 -27.15 -7.24
N HIS A 141 1.65 -25.98 -7.59
CA HIS A 141 1.11 -24.69 -7.15
C HIS A 141 0.08 -24.12 -8.14
N PHE A 142 0.23 -24.43 -9.44
CA PHE A 142 -0.74 -24.02 -10.46
C PHE A 142 -0.84 -25.03 -11.61
N SER A 143 -1.94 -24.95 -12.35
CA SER A 143 -2.10 -25.52 -13.70
C SER A 143 -2.61 -24.44 -14.64
N LEU A 144 -2.52 -24.67 -15.95
CA LEU A 144 -3.10 -23.79 -16.96
C LEU A 144 -4.38 -24.39 -17.52
N ASP A 145 -5.41 -23.56 -17.70
CA ASP A 145 -6.58 -23.92 -18.50
C ASP A 145 -6.27 -23.87 -20.02
N GLU A 146 -7.24 -24.26 -20.86
CA GLU A 146 -7.08 -24.26 -22.32
C GLU A 146 -6.79 -22.86 -22.91
N SER A 147 -7.12 -21.79 -22.19
CA SER A 147 -6.86 -20.40 -22.57
C SER A 147 -5.56 -19.84 -21.97
N GLY A 148 -4.82 -20.64 -21.19
CA GLY A 148 -3.58 -20.25 -20.54
C GLY A 148 -3.75 -19.49 -19.22
N ASN A 149 -4.95 -19.49 -18.63
CA ASN A 149 -5.20 -18.88 -17.31
C ASN A 149 -4.83 -19.84 -16.17
N LEU A 150 -4.44 -19.26 -15.03
CA LEU A 150 -3.97 -19.98 -13.86
C LEU A 150 -5.12 -20.60 -13.06
N ILE A 151 -5.09 -21.91 -12.88
CA ILE A 151 -5.86 -22.63 -11.88
C ILE A 151 -4.96 -22.83 -10.66
N LYS A 152 -5.40 -22.39 -9.47
CA LYS A 152 -4.63 -22.44 -8.22
C LYS A 152 -5.46 -23.03 -7.07
N PRO A 153 -4.98 -24.07 -6.36
CA PRO A 153 -3.74 -24.83 -6.64
C PRO A 153 -3.85 -25.62 -7.95
N ALA A 154 -2.79 -26.36 -8.32
CA ALA A 154 -2.83 -27.20 -9.52
C ALA A 154 -4.00 -28.19 -9.50
N VAL A 155 -4.51 -28.56 -10.67
CA VAL A 155 -5.64 -29.50 -10.81
C VAL A 155 -5.29 -30.83 -10.12
N GLY A 156 -6.16 -31.29 -9.23
CA GLY A 156 -5.98 -32.53 -8.48
C GLY A 156 -5.14 -32.40 -7.20
N VAL A 157 -4.64 -31.21 -6.87
CA VAL A 157 -3.93 -30.94 -5.61
C VAL A 157 -4.93 -30.50 -4.54
N ASP A 158 -4.88 -31.14 -3.36
CA ASP A 158 -5.66 -30.72 -2.20
C ASP A 158 -5.14 -29.38 -1.66
N PRO A 159 -5.94 -28.30 -1.64
CA PRO A 159 -5.55 -26.99 -1.11
C PRO A 159 -5.05 -27.01 0.34
N ALA A 160 -5.42 -28.02 1.14
CA ALA A 160 -4.94 -28.16 2.51
C ALA A 160 -3.49 -28.70 2.62
N THR A 161 -2.95 -29.26 1.53
CA THR A 161 -1.65 -29.97 1.51
C THR A 161 -0.53 -29.18 0.84
N VAL A 162 -0.88 -28.16 0.07
CA VAL A 162 0.07 -27.32 -0.66
C VAL A 162 0.20 -25.97 0.03
N ASN A 163 1.43 -25.45 0.12
CA ASN A 163 1.62 -24.10 0.61
C ASN A 163 1.07 -23.09 -0.41
N ASN A 164 0.69 -21.92 0.08
CA ASN A 164 0.37 -20.83 -0.84
C ASN A 164 1.69 -20.26 -1.35
N HIS A 165 1.95 -20.35 -2.66
CA HIS A 165 3.01 -19.59 -3.32
C HIS A 165 2.60 -18.11 -3.36
N SER A 166 2.70 -17.47 -2.19
CA SER A 166 2.18 -16.13 -1.96
C SER A 166 3.07 -15.08 -2.59
N MET A 167 2.43 -14.04 -3.14
CA MET A 167 3.12 -12.88 -3.68
C MET A 167 3.85 -12.11 -2.57
N SER A 168 5.15 -12.35 -2.40
CA SER A 168 6.04 -11.55 -1.56
C SER A 168 6.50 -10.28 -2.26
N GLY A 169 7.10 -9.35 -1.52
CA GLY A 169 7.73 -8.12 -2.04
C GLY A 169 8.62 -8.36 -3.27
N ALA A 170 9.32 -9.49 -3.29
CA ALA A 170 10.21 -9.90 -4.37
C ALA A 170 9.47 -10.15 -5.71
N GLN A 171 8.26 -10.70 -5.69
CA GLN A 171 7.51 -10.96 -6.92
C GLN A 171 6.92 -9.70 -7.54
N TYR A 172 6.55 -8.70 -6.74
CA TYR A 172 6.06 -7.43 -7.29
C TYR A 172 7.09 -6.77 -8.20
N ALA A 173 8.38 -6.87 -7.84
CA ALA A 173 9.48 -6.34 -8.62
C ALA A 173 9.78 -7.09 -9.92
N MET A 174 9.29 -8.32 -10.06
CA MET A 174 9.49 -9.11 -11.28
C MET A 174 8.44 -8.88 -12.35
N ARG A 175 7.27 -8.33 -12.03
CA ARG A 175 6.13 -8.19 -12.95
C ARG A 175 6.52 -7.58 -14.30
N VAL A 176 6.15 -8.26 -15.38
CA VAL A 176 6.26 -7.77 -16.76
C VAL A 176 4.93 -8.03 -17.46
N LYS A 177 4.30 -6.99 -18.00
CA LYS A 177 2.90 -7.04 -18.48
C LYS A 177 2.65 -8.16 -19.50
N ASN A 178 3.61 -8.43 -20.38
CA ASN A 178 3.50 -9.45 -21.43
C ASN A 178 3.73 -10.89 -20.95
N LEU A 179 4.31 -11.10 -19.77
CA LEU A 179 4.54 -12.42 -19.20
C LEU A 179 3.49 -12.79 -18.13
N MET A 180 2.74 -11.79 -17.64
CA MET A 180 1.68 -12.00 -16.64
C MET A 180 0.55 -12.84 -17.22
N ARG A 181 0.19 -13.88 -16.47
CA ARG A 181 -1.01 -14.70 -16.71
C ARG A 181 -2.19 -14.19 -15.90
N ASN A 182 -3.39 -14.39 -16.43
CA ASN A 182 -4.64 -14.16 -15.72
C ASN A 182 -4.95 -15.35 -14.81
N ASP A 183 -5.70 -15.12 -13.73
CA ASP A 183 -6.25 -16.21 -12.93
C ASP A 183 -7.53 -16.75 -13.59
N ALA A 184 -7.77 -18.05 -13.50
CA ALA A 184 -9.08 -18.62 -13.83
C ALA A 184 -10.09 -18.13 -12.77
N GLY A 185 -11.24 -17.62 -13.20
CA GLY A 185 -12.26 -17.06 -12.30
C GLY A 185 -11.82 -15.75 -11.64
N VAL A 186 -11.28 -14.81 -12.44
CA VAL A 186 -11.10 -13.42 -12.00
C VAL A 186 -12.42 -12.87 -11.45
N TRP A 187 -12.36 -12.09 -10.38
CA TRP A 187 -13.54 -11.36 -9.89
C TRP A 187 -14.12 -10.52 -11.03
N GLU A 188 -15.39 -10.74 -11.36
CA GLU A 188 -16.09 -10.11 -12.49
C GLU A 188 -15.92 -8.58 -12.53
N GLY A 189 -15.94 -7.91 -11.38
CA GLY A 189 -15.80 -6.45 -11.31
C GLY A 189 -14.37 -5.91 -11.45
N TYR A 190 -13.35 -6.78 -11.60
CA TYR A 190 -11.96 -6.35 -11.66
C TYR A 190 -11.66 -5.54 -12.93
N ASP A 191 -12.09 -6.01 -14.10
CA ASP A 191 -11.79 -5.36 -15.37
C ASP A 191 -12.48 -4.00 -15.46
N ASP A 192 -13.76 -3.92 -15.05
CA ASP A 192 -14.51 -2.67 -14.96
C ASP A 192 -13.85 -1.69 -13.97
N LEU A 193 -13.38 -2.18 -12.82
CA LEU A 193 -12.66 -1.37 -11.85
C LEU A 193 -11.37 -0.80 -12.45
N ILE A 194 -10.56 -1.63 -13.11
CA ILE A 194 -9.30 -1.19 -13.72
C ILE A 194 -9.57 -0.20 -14.86
N GLN A 195 -10.59 -0.43 -15.67
CA GLN A 195 -11.00 0.50 -16.72
C GLN A 195 -11.43 1.85 -16.14
N TYR A 196 -12.26 1.83 -15.09
CA TYR A 196 -12.69 3.05 -14.39
C TYR A 196 -11.48 3.79 -13.81
N LEU A 197 -10.63 3.13 -13.02
CA LEU A 197 -9.46 3.77 -12.42
C LEU A 197 -8.52 4.35 -13.48
N SER A 198 -8.32 3.64 -14.60
CA SER A 198 -7.50 4.11 -15.71
C SER A 198 -8.11 5.34 -16.40
N SER A 199 -9.44 5.42 -16.51
CA SER A 199 -10.13 6.55 -17.14
C SER A 199 -10.00 7.86 -16.35
N ILE A 200 -9.77 7.77 -15.03
CA ILE A 200 -9.58 8.90 -14.12
C ILE A 200 -8.13 9.05 -13.63
N ALA A 201 -7.20 8.34 -14.27
CA ALA A 201 -5.81 8.31 -13.85
C ALA A 201 -5.12 9.65 -14.14
N VAL A 202 -4.47 10.19 -13.12
CA VAL A 202 -3.63 11.38 -13.21
C VAL A 202 -2.19 11.03 -12.84
N LEU A 203 -1.26 11.89 -13.28
CA LEU A 203 0.15 11.75 -12.93
C LEU A 203 0.31 11.84 -11.41
N ASN A 204 1.06 10.92 -10.81
CA ASN A 204 1.46 11.06 -9.42
C ASN A 204 2.59 12.10 -9.30
N LYS A 205 2.22 13.35 -9.03
CA LYS A 205 3.14 14.48 -8.86
C LYS A 205 4.12 14.30 -7.68
N PHE A 206 3.84 13.38 -6.75
CA PHE A 206 4.58 13.24 -5.49
C PHE A 206 5.35 11.93 -5.37
N GLY A 207 4.89 10.85 -6.02
CA GLY A 207 5.31 9.49 -5.71
C GLY A 207 6.71 9.07 -6.18
N ALA A 208 7.31 9.79 -7.13
CA ALA A 208 8.63 9.44 -7.68
C ALA A 208 9.79 10.23 -7.06
N VAL A 209 9.52 11.13 -6.12
CA VAL A 209 10.56 11.91 -5.45
C VAL A 209 11.38 11.02 -4.49
N SER A 210 12.70 11.14 -4.57
CA SER A 210 13.62 10.56 -3.58
C SER A 210 14.10 11.68 -2.68
N LEU A 211 13.69 11.63 -1.41
CA LEU A 211 14.05 12.63 -0.40
C LEU A 211 15.30 12.17 0.36
N ASP A 212 16.28 13.07 0.47
CA ASP A 212 17.46 12.89 1.30
C ASP A 212 17.22 13.48 2.70
N TYR A 213 17.22 12.61 3.71
CA TYR A 213 17.06 13.00 5.10
C TYR A 213 18.39 13.13 5.85
N SER A 214 19.54 13.00 5.18
CA SER A 214 20.87 12.99 5.80
C SER A 214 21.11 14.17 6.74
N SER A 215 20.64 15.37 6.39
CA SER A 215 20.78 16.59 7.19
C SER A 215 19.81 16.72 8.37
N VAL A 216 18.79 15.84 8.46
CA VAL A 216 17.69 15.89 9.43
C VAL A 216 17.34 14.50 10.01
N GLN A 217 18.31 13.58 10.06
CA GLN A 217 18.07 12.22 10.54
C GLN A 217 17.60 12.17 11.99
N ALA A 218 18.14 13.05 12.84
CA ALA A 218 17.76 13.12 14.26
C ALA A 218 16.31 13.61 14.42
N GLU A 219 15.93 14.66 13.70
CA GLU A 219 14.56 15.18 13.68
C GLU A 219 13.57 14.16 13.12
N LEU A 220 13.93 13.47 12.03
CA LEU A 220 13.09 12.39 11.46
C LEU A 220 12.84 11.29 12.48
N ALA A 221 13.89 10.82 13.17
CA ALA A 221 13.76 9.80 14.21
C ALA A 221 12.88 10.29 15.38
N ALA A 222 13.12 11.49 15.89
CA ALA A 222 12.35 12.07 16.99
C ALA A 222 10.88 12.29 16.63
N VAL A 223 10.60 12.84 15.44
CA VAL A 223 9.23 13.02 14.93
C VAL A 223 8.52 11.68 14.80
N ASN A 224 9.17 10.65 14.26
CA ASN A 224 8.57 9.31 14.16
C ASN A 224 8.20 8.73 15.53
N GLN A 225 9.02 8.92 16.55
CA GLN A 225 8.68 8.50 17.93
C GLN A 225 7.46 9.26 18.46
N VAL A 226 7.39 10.57 18.24
CA VAL A 226 6.23 11.39 18.65
C VAL A 226 4.95 10.95 17.92
N VAL A 227 5.03 10.65 16.61
CA VAL A 227 3.90 10.13 15.83
C VAL A 227 3.39 8.80 16.41
N GLN A 228 4.29 7.87 16.73
CA GLN A 228 3.92 6.58 17.30
C GLN A 228 3.28 6.73 18.69
N GLN A 229 3.88 7.55 19.55
CA GLN A 229 3.44 7.71 20.93
C GLN A 229 2.15 8.51 21.08
N TYR A 230 2.03 9.62 20.34
CA TYR A 230 0.92 10.57 20.50
C TYR A 230 -0.04 10.55 19.31
N GLY A 231 0.47 10.39 18.09
CA GLY A 231 -0.35 10.40 16.88
C GLY A 231 -1.23 9.16 16.72
N TYR A 232 -0.68 7.96 16.92
CA TYR A 232 -1.43 6.71 16.70
C TYR A 232 -2.68 6.58 17.59
N PRO A 233 -2.64 6.86 18.91
CA PRO A 233 -3.85 6.85 19.74
C PRO A 233 -4.92 7.84 19.28
N ILE A 234 -4.51 9.03 18.84
CA ILE A 234 -5.43 10.07 18.31
C ILE A 234 -6.08 9.59 17.01
N ASN A 235 -5.29 9.01 16.10
CA ASN A 235 -5.72 8.56 14.78
C ASN A 235 -6.77 7.44 14.82
N ILE A 236 -6.87 6.72 15.93
CA ILE A 236 -7.91 5.70 16.15
C ILE A 236 -8.84 6.04 17.32
N GLY A 237 -8.83 7.28 17.80
CA GLY A 237 -9.81 7.79 18.75
C GLY A 237 -9.75 7.20 20.17
N ILE A 238 -8.65 6.55 20.56
CA ILE A 238 -8.52 5.91 21.89
C ILE A 238 -7.88 6.81 22.96
N VAL A 239 -8.03 8.12 22.81
CA VAL A 239 -7.58 9.13 23.79
C VAL A 239 -8.75 9.62 24.63
N ASP A 240 -8.51 10.01 25.88
CA ASP A 240 -9.58 10.48 26.77
C ASP A 240 -10.22 11.79 26.27
N ASN A 241 -9.37 12.80 26.02
CA ASN A 241 -9.78 14.09 25.50
C ASN A 241 -8.99 14.42 24.22
N VAL A 242 -9.72 14.60 23.11
CA VAL A 242 -9.14 14.84 21.79
C VAL A 242 -8.39 16.17 21.72
N ASP A 243 -8.97 17.25 22.24
CA ASP A 243 -8.38 18.59 22.11
C ASP A 243 -7.07 18.69 22.93
N THR A 244 -7.05 18.15 24.15
CA THR A 244 -5.83 18.06 24.96
C THR A 244 -4.77 17.16 24.32
N ALA A 245 -5.17 16.01 23.76
CA ALA A 245 -4.23 15.10 23.11
C ALA A 245 -3.60 15.73 21.85
N ILE A 246 -4.38 16.45 21.04
CA ILE A 246 -3.86 17.17 19.87
C ILE A 246 -2.91 18.29 20.29
N ALA A 247 -3.24 19.05 21.33
CA ALA A 247 -2.38 20.12 21.83
C ALA A 247 -1.01 19.58 22.27
N GLU A 248 -1.00 18.47 23.03
CA GLU A 248 0.24 17.82 23.45
C GLU A 248 1.00 17.23 22.24
N TYR A 249 0.31 16.56 21.32
CA TYR A 249 0.93 16.02 20.12
C TYR A 249 1.64 17.10 19.30
N ARG A 250 0.98 18.23 19.04
CA ARG A 250 1.56 19.38 18.33
C ARG A 250 2.77 19.94 19.05
N LYS A 251 2.70 20.09 20.37
CA LYS A 251 3.82 20.56 21.20
C LYS A 251 5.03 19.63 21.09
N GLN A 252 4.80 18.32 21.18
CA GLN A 252 5.87 17.32 21.07
C GLN A 252 6.47 17.26 19.67
N LEU A 253 5.66 17.42 18.62
CA LEU A 253 6.17 17.50 17.23
C LEU A 253 7.07 18.72 17.04
N LYS A 254 6.68 19.88 17.59
CA LYS A 254 7.51 21.10 17.56
C LYS A 254 8.82 20.89 18.29
N ALA A 255 8.78 20.30 19.50
CA ALA A 255 10.00 19.98 20.26
C ALA A 255 10.91 18.98 19.53
N ALA A 256 10.33 18.03 18.78
CA ALA A 256 11.05 17.05 17.97
C ALA A 256 11.64 17.62 16.66
N GLY A 257 11.40 18.90 16.34
CA GLY A 257 11.98 19.54 15.15
C GLY A 257 11.18 19.36 13.87
N ILE A 258 9.85 19.13 13.95
CA ILE A 258 8.98 18.99 12.77
C ILE A 258 9.12 20.15 11.77
N ASP A 259 9.39 21.36 12.24
CA ASP A 259 9.50 22.55 11.38
C ASP A 259 10.73 22.49 10.47
N ARG A 260 11.86 22.05 11.02
CA ARG A 260 13.09 21.88 10.23
C ARG A 260 12.94 20.71 9.25
N LEU A 261 12.36 19.60 9.71
CA LEU A 261 12.08 18.46 8.85
C LEU A 261 11.17 18.86 7.68
N LEU A 262 10.08 19.60 7.96
CA LEU A 262 9.16 20.09 6.95
C LEU A 262 9.86 21.03 5.97
N ALA A 263 10.68 21.97 6.45
CA ALA A 263 11.42 22.90 5.58
C ALA A 263 12.36 22.17 4.60
N VAL A 264 13.09 21.15 5.08
CA VAL A 264 13.99 20.34 4.24
C VAL A 264 13.20 19.52 3.21
N VAL A 265 12.09 18.91 3.61
CA VAL A 265 11.19 18.21 2.68
C VAL A 265 10.64 19.19 1.64
N SER A 266 10.17 20.37 2.06
CA SER A 266 9.62 21.36 1.15
C SER A 266 10.64 21.81 0.11
N GLN A 267 11.87 22.14 0.52
CA GLN A 267 12.93 22.52 -0.40
C GLN A 267 13.22 21.45 -1.45
N GLN A 268 13.25 20.18 -1.06
CA GLN A 268 13.54 19.08 -1.98
C GLN A 268 12.39 18.78 -2.93
N MET A 269 11.15 18.88 -2.45
CA MET A 269 9.97 18.76 -3.30
C MET A 269 9.92 19.88 -4.34
N GLU A 270 10.18 21.14 -3.96
CA GLU A 270 10.27 22.27 -4.89
C GLU A 270 11.34 22.05 -5.97
N ALA A 271 12.54 21.62 -5.55
CA ALA A 271 13.61 21.30 -6.49
C ALA A 271 13.22 20.16 -7.44
N TYR A 272 12.50 19.15 -6.93
CA TYR A 272 11.98 18.05 -7.72
C TYR A 272 10.92 18.51 -8.74
N TYR A 273 9.96 19.34 -8.33
CA TYR A 273 8.93 19.87 -9.24
C TYR A 273 9.56 20.69 -10.36
N LEU A 274 10.47 21.61 -10.02
CA LEU A 274 11.18 22.44 -10.98
C LEU A 274 11.97 21.61 -11.99
N LYS A 275 12.72 20.61 -11.52
CA LYS A 275 13.55 19.74 -12.38
C LYS A 275 12.69 18.94 -13.37
N ASN A 276 11.47 18.57 -13.00
CA ASN A 276 10.62 17.70 -13.79
C ASN A 276 9.47 18.45 -14.50
N GLY A 277 9.42 19.78 -14.41
CA GLY A 277 8.36 20.58 -15.03
C GLY A 277 6.96 20.28 -14.48
N ILE A 278 6.88 19.90 -13.21
CA ILE A 278 5.61 19.62 -12.52
C ILE A 278 5.07 20.94 -11.98
N ASN A 279 3.87 21.33 -12.43
CA ASN A 279 3.13 22.50 -11.96
C ASN A 279 1.78 22.08 -11.37
#